data_AF-A0A080ZM03-F1
#
_entry.id   AF-A0A080ZM03-F1
#
_cell.length_a   1.000
_cell.length_b   1.000
_cell.length_c   1.000
_cell.angle_alpha   90.00
_cell.angle_beta   90.00
_cell.angle_gamma   90.00
#
_symmetry.space_group_name_H-M   'P 1'
#
loop_
_entity.id
_entity.type
_entity.pdbx_description
1 polymer ?
#
loop_
_entity_poly.entity_id
_entity_poly.type
_entity_poly.pdbx_seq_one_letter_code
_entity_poly.pdbx_strand_id
1 'polypeptide(L)'
;MICSPALSIFRIYKKSDVGVASVIPLASLLANTHNWVLYGYMVKNWFPIFWVFVFGDIAALSYMTVYWWYTPERHYVLRVLAVVTAFLLVVSTYAVVGGLGYLNQTREQVGSTLGIICDVVAVCLYGAPMEKLFHVLKYKSAVFINVHMVIAGLSNNVTWIVYGIVTDNWYIISPNMFHITVNSSTLVLYLAFNPKTHPLPDSYFTTTDDAVISIEITPKASFNRKTSGDLPSPAYQAMP
;
A
#
# COMPACT_ATOMS: atom_id res chain seq x y z
N MET A 1 3.54 -8.61 2.22
CA MET A 1 3.11 -7.19 2.06
C MET A 1 2.34 -6.93 0.75
N ILE A 2 2.77 -7.46 -0.40
CA ILE A 2 2.11 -7.30 -1.71
C ILE A 2 0.60 -7.56 -1.69
N CYS A 3 0.13 -8.59 -0.98
CA CYS A 3 -1.30 -8.93 -0.93
C CYS A 3 -2.13 -8.07 0.03
N SER A 4 -1.53 -7.12 0.75
CA SER A 4 -2.25 -6.28 1.72
C SER A 4 -3.44 -5.52 1.11
N PRO A 5 -3.34 -4.94 -0.11
CA PRO A 5 -4.47 -4.28 -0.75
C PRO A 5 -5.56 -5.25 -1.22
N ALA A 6 -5.30 -6.56 -1.29
CA ALA A 6 -6.25 -7.54 -1.82
C ALA A 6 -7.60 -7.50 -1.09
N LEU A 7 -7.59 -7.32 0.24
CA LEU A 7 -8.81 -7.22 1.05
C LEU A 7 -9.61 -5.96 0.69
N SER A 8 -8.92 -4.82 0.54
CA SER A 8 -9.55 -3.56 0.13
C SER A 8 -10.13 -3.66 -1.28
N ILE A 9 -9.40 -4.25 -2.23
CA ILE A 9 -9.86 -4.45 -3.60
C ILE A 9 -11.04 -5.43 -3.65
N PHE A 10 -10.99 -6.51 -2.89
CA PHE A 10 -12.10 -7.46 -2.79
C PHE A 10 -13.37 -6.80 -2.26
N ARG A 11 -13.22 -5.90 -1.27
CA ARG A 11 -14.34 -5.09 -0.78
C ARG A 11 -14.87 -4.16 -1.88
N ILE A 12 -14.00 -3.48 -2.62
CA ILE A 12 -14.41 -2.59 -3.74
C ILE A 12 -15.21 -3.38 -4.76
N TYR A 13 -14.72 -4.57 -5.14
CA TYR A 13 -15.44 -5.47 -6.04
C TYR A 13 -16.83 -5.84 -5.50
N LYS A 14 -16.92 -6.20 -4.22
CA LYS A 14 -18.20 -6.60 -3.59
C LYS A 14 -19.17 -5.44 -3.41
N LYS A 15 -18.68 -4.25 -3.04
CA LYS A 15 -19.51 -3.05 -2.82
C LYS A 15 -19.76 -2.25 -4.11
N SER A 16 -19.04 -2.58 -5.19
CA SER A 16 -19.02 -1.83 -6.46
C SER A 16 -18.76 -0.34 -6.29
N ASP A 17 -18.02 0.02 -5.24
CA ASP A 17 -17.68 1.39 -4.87
C ASP A 17 -16.28 1.42 -4.26
N VAL A 18 -15.49 2.40 -4.71
CA VAL A 18 -14.12 2.65 -4.26
C VAL A 18 -14.10 3.35 -2.90
N GLY A 19 -15.13 4.12 -2.56
CA GLY A 19 -15.19 4.91 -1.34
C GLY A 19 -13.98 5.85 -1.20
N VAL A 20 -13.38 5.91 0.00
CA VAL A 20 -12.23 6.77 0.32
C VAL A 20 -10.86 6.18 -0.07
N ALA A 21 -10.83 5.07 -0.81
CA ALA A 21 -9.57 4.44 -1.18
C ALA A 21 -8.83 5.26 -2.25
N SER A 22 -7.59 5.67 -1.95
CA SER A 22 -6.74 6.39 -2.90
C SER A 22 -6.10 5.45 -3.93
N VAL A 23 -5.95 5.93 -5.17
CA VAL A 23 -5.22 5.25 -6.25
C VAL A 23 -3.69 5.29 -6.03
N ILE A 24 -3.19 6.28 -5.30
CA ILE A 24 -1.74 6.55 -5.18
C ILE A 24 -0.96 5.36 -4.61
N PRO A 25 -1.41 4.68 -3.53
CA PRO A 25 -0.71 3.51 -3.02
C PRO A 25 -0.66 2.34 -4.02
N LEU A 26 -1.72 2.14 -4.81
CA LEU A 26 -1.75 1.08 -5.84
C LEU A 26 -0.80 1.41 -6.99
N ALA A 27 -0.79 2.66 -7.44
CA ALA A 27 0.08 3.12 -8.52
C ALA A 27 1.55 3.12 -8.10
N SER A 28 1.83 3.49 -6.86
CA SER A 28 3.18 3.46 -6.28
C SER A 28 3.66 2.02 -6.04
N LEU A 29 2.77 1.10 -5.65
CA LEU A 29 3.08 -0.33 -5.57
C LEU A 29 3.50 -0.87 -6.93
N LEU A 30 2.73 -0.58 -7.99
CA LEU A 30 3.06 -0.96 -9.37
C LEU A 30 4.41 -0.39 -9.80
N ALA A 31 4.64 0.90 -9.55
CA ALA A 31 5.91 1.54 -9.89
C ALA A 31 7.11 0.87 -9.18
N ASN A 32 6.95 0.54 -7.91
CA ASN A 32 7.97 -0.15 -7.14
C ASN A 32 8.22 -1.57 -7.66
N THR A 33 7.17 -2.38 -7.85
CA THR A 33 7.34 -3.76 -8.32
C THR A 33 7.98 -3.83 -9.69
N HIS A 34 7.54 -3.00 -10.63
CA HIS A 34 8.07 -2.98 -11.99
C HIS A 34 9.55 -2.60 -12.02
N ASN A 35 9.97 -1.60 -11.26
CA ASN A 35 11.38 -1.19 -11.17
C ASN A 35 12.26 -2.31 -10.59
N TRP A 36 11.80 -3.00 -9.55
CA TRP A 36 12.52 -4.15 -9.00
C TRP A 36 12.61 -5.34 -9.96
N VAL A 37 11.60 -5.55 -10.83
CA VAL A 37 11.67 -6.53 -11.92
C VAL A 37 12.79 -6.16 -12.91
N LEU A 38 12.83 -4.90 -13.35
CA LEU A 38 13.87 -4.41 -14.28
C LEU A 38 15.26 -4.54 -13.66
N TYR A 39 15.40 -4.18 -12.38
CA TYR A 39 16.64 -4.32 -11.64
C TYR A 39 17.09 -5.79 -11.52
N GLY A 40 16.20 -6.68 -11.10
CA GLY A 40 16.47 -8.11 -10.99
C GLY A 40 16.89 -8.71 -12.33
N TYR A 41 16.22 -8.31 -13.42
CA TYR A 41 16.59 -8.71 -14.78
C TYR A 41 17.99 -8.21 -15.16
N MET A 42 18.33 -6.95 -14.85
CA MET A 42 19.61 -6.33 -15.20
C MET A 42 20.78 -6.99 -14.46
N VAL A 43 20.63 -7.22 -13.16
CA VAL A 43 21.67 -7.83 -12.31
C VAL A 43 21.69 -9.38 -12.44
N LYS A 44 20.81 -9.97 -13.26
CA LYS A 44 20.63 -11.43 -13.42
C LYS A 44 20.28 -12.13 -12.10
N ASN A 45 19.59 -11.43 -11.21
CA ASN A 45 19.14 -11.94 -9.93
C ASN A 45 17.76 -12.60 -10.08
N TRP A 46 17.77 -13.83 -10.59
CA TRP A 46 16.55 -14.57 -10.93
C TRP A 46 15.74 -15.00 -9.69
N PHE A 47 16.42 -15.34 -8.60
CA PHE A 47 15.76 -15.73 -7.35
C PHE A 47 16.46 -15.08 -6.15
N PRO A 48 15.72 -14.38 -5.25
CA PRO A 48 14.27 -14.23 -5.16
C PRO A 48 13.72 -12.95 -5.80
N ILE A 49 14.56 -11.97 -6.16
CA ILE A 49 14.11 -10.62 -6.55
C ILE A 49 13.16 -10.69 -7.75
N PHE A 50 13.65 -11.19 -8.89
CA PHE A 50 12.90 -11.15 -10.14
C PHE A 50 11.51 -11.79 -10.00
N TRP A 51 11.43 -13.05 -9.55
CA TRP A 51 10.15 -13.75 -9.45
C TRP A 51 9.19 -13.17 -8.40
N VAL A 52 9.69 -12.76 -7.23
CA VAL A 52 8.84 -12.16 -6.19
C VAL A 52 8.21 -10.86 -6.68
N PHE A 53 8.99 -10.03 -7.37
CA PHE A 53 8.50 -8.77 -7.89
C PHE A 53 7.67 -8.91 -9.17
N VAL A 54 7.90 -9.92 -10.02
CA VAL A 54 6.99 -10.25 -11.13
C VAL A 54 5.61 -10.63 -10.60
N PHE A 55 5.54 -11.46 -9.55
CA PHE A 55 4.26 -11.76 -8.89
C PHE A 55 3.61 -10.49 -8.33
N GLY A 56 4.41 -9.62 -7.70
CA GLY A 56 3.96 -8.33 -7.20
C GLY A 56 3.40 -7.42 -8.29
N ASP A 57 4.03 -7.41 -9.46
CA ASP A 57 3.65 -6.60 -10.60
C ASP A 57 2.31 -7.03 -11.18
N ILE A 58 2.14 -8.35 -11.40
CA ILE A 58 0.87 -8.93 -11.84
C ILE A 58 -0.25 -8.63 -10.83
N ALA A 59 0.04 -8.78 -9.52
CA ALA A 59 -0.92 -8.46 -8.47
C ALA A 59 -1.30 -6.98 -8.49
N ALA A 60 -0.32 -6.07 -8.61
CA ALA A 60 -0.56 -4.62 -8.67
C ALA A 60 -1.41 -4.23 -9.89
N LEU A 61 -1.13 -4.80 -11.08
CA LEU A 61 -1.94 -4.60 -12.28
C LEU A 61 -3.37 -5.10 -12.09
N SER A 62 -3.55 -6.25 -11.44
CA SER A 62 -4.89 -6.79 -11.15
C SER A 62 -5.67 -5.88 -10.21
N TYR A 63 -5.05 -5.36 -9.15
CA TYR A 63 -5.66 -4.43 -8.21
C TYR A 63 -6.02 -3.11 -8.88
N MET A 64 -5.13 -2.61 -9.74
CA MET A 64 -5.36 -1.38 -10.50
C MET A 64 -6.54 -1.53 -11.48
N THR A 65 -6.63 -2.67 -12.15
CA THR A 65 -7.71 -2.95 -13.10
C THR A 65 -9.07 -2.95 -12.41
N VAL A 66 -9.18 -3.62 -11.25
CA VAL A 66 -10.41 -3.61 -10.46
C VAL A 66 -10.73 -2.19 -9.98
N TYR A 67 -9.75 -1.45 -9.46
CA TYR A 67 -9.94 -0.07 -9.01
C TYR A 67 -10.45 0.84 -10.14
N TRP A 68 -9.88 0.73 -11.34
CA TRP A 68 -10.29 1.49 -12.52
C TRP A 68 -11.73 1.24 -12.92
N TRP A 69 -12.22 0.01 -12.78
CA TRP A 69 -13.59 -0.33 -13.18
C TRP A 69 -14.62 0.38 -12.29
N TYR A 70 -14.38 0.42 -10.99
CA TYR A 70 -15.35 0.93 -10.01
C TYR A 70 -15.13 2.40 -9.63
N THR A 71 -14.04 3.05 -10.07
CA THR A 71 -13.78 4.45 -9.70
C THR A 71 -14.69 5.43 -10.45
N PRO A 72 -15.34 6.37 -9.74
CA PRO A 72 -16.07 7.47 -10.36
C PRO A 72 -15.11 8.56 -10.91
N GLU A 73 -13.92 8.71 -10.33
CA GLU A 73 -12.96 9.79 -10.65
C GLU A 73 -11.98 9.42 -11.78
N ARG A 74 -12.51 8.95 -12.92
CA ARG A 74 -11.70 8.41 -14.03
C ARG A 74 -10.65 9.37 -14.56
N HIS A 75 -10.93 10.67 -14.64
CA HIS A 75 -9.96 11.66 -15.13
C HIS A 75 -8.75 11.82 -14.21
N TYR A 76 -8.96 11.82 -12.89
CA TYR A 76 -7.88 11.88 -11.92
C TYR A 76 -7.03 10.62 -11.98
N VAL A 77 -7.68 9.45 -11.96
CA VAL A 77 -7.00 8.15 -12.04
C VAL A 77 -6.24 8.00 -13.35
N LEU A 78 -6.81 8.43 -14.47
CA LEU A 78 -6.15 8.41 -15.78
C LEU A 78 -4.90 9.28 -15.78
N ARG A 79 -4.95 10.46 -15.15
CA ARG A 79 -3.78 11.35 -15.03
C ARG A 79 -2.67 10.68 -14.21
N VAL A 80 -3.02 10.08 -13.07
CA VAL A 80 -2.05 9.34 -12.23
C VAL A 80 -1.44 8.19 -13.01
N LEU A 81 -2.27 7.38 -13.68
CA LEU A 81 -1.81 6.26 -14.50
C LEU A 81 -0.94 6.74 -15.65
N ALA A 82 -1.30 7.81 -16.35
CA ALA A 82 -0.49 8.36 -17.44
C ALA A 82 0.90 8.78 -16.94
N VAL A 83 1.00 9.44 -15.79
CA VAL A 83 2.29 9.83 -15.19
C VAL A 83 3.12 8.61 -14.80
N VAL A 84 2.50 7.63 -14.12
CA VAL A 84 3.21 6.41 -13.70
C VAL A 84 3.65 5.57 -14.89
N THR A 85 2.78 5.36 -15.88
CA THR A 85 3.12 4.64 -17.10
C THR A 85 4.20 5.36 -17.90
N ALA A 86 4.15 6.69 -18.03
CA ALA A 86 5.20 7.45 -18.71
C ALA A 86 6.55 7.28 -18.00
N PHE A 87 6.58 7.38 -16.67
CA PHE A 87 7.77 7.12 -15.87
C PHE A 87 8.30 5.68 -16.07
N LEU A 88 7.43 4.68 -15.97
CA LEU A 88 7.80 3.27 -16.14
C LEU A 88 8.32 2.99 -17.56
N LEU A 89 7.73 3.60 -18.58
CA LEU A 89 8.21 3.50 -19.97
C LEU A 89 9.61 4.06 -20.11
N VAL A 90 9.89 5.24 -19.56
CA VAL A 90 11.24 5.84 -19.59
C VAL A 90 12.27 4.93 -18.93
N VAL A 91 11.98 4.42 -17.73
CA VAL A 91 12.91 3.53 -17.00
C VAL A 91 13.08 2.19 -17.73
N SER A 92 11.99 1.64 -18.29
CA SER A 92 12.03 0.39 -19.07
C SER A 92 12.83 0.55 -20.35
N THR A 93 12.64 1.64 -21.08
CA THR A 93 13.42 1.96 -22.29
C THR A 93 14.90 2.13 -21.92
N TYR A 94 15.22 2.86 -20.85
CA TYR A 94 16.60 2.96 -20.36
C TYR A 94 17.20 1.58 -20.05
N ALA A 95 16.48 0.72 -19.33
CA ALA A 95 16.92 -0.63 -19.00
C ALA A 95 17.16 -1.49 -20.26
N VAL A 96 16.26 -1.45 -21.25
CA VAL A 96 16.40 -2.21 -22.49
C VAL A 96 17.56 -1.69 -23.33
N VAL A 97 17.60 -0.39 -23.60
CA VAL A 97 18.63 0.21 -24.46
C VAL A 97 20.02 0.10 -23.81
N GLY A 98 20.10 0.27 -22.48
CA GLY A 98 21.32 0.07 -21.71
C GLY A 98 21.75 -1.41 -21.66
N GLY A 99 20.80 -2.32 -21.49
CA GLY A 99 21.05 -3.77 -21.49
C GLY A 99 21.50 -4.32 -22.86
N LEU A 100 21.07 -3.69 -23.96
CA LEU A 100 21.51 -4.00 -25.32
C LEU A 100 22.88 -3.38 -25.67
N GLY A 101 23.44 -2.53 -24.81
CA GLY A 101 24.78 -1.94 -24.98
C GLY A 101 24.83 -0.66 -25.81
N TYR A 102 23.69 -0.07 -26.19
CA TYR A 102 23.66 1.16 -27.01
C TYR A 102 24.04 2.44 -26.24
N LEU A 103 24.12 2.39 -24.90
CA LEU A 103 24.44 3.56 -24.06
C LEU A 103 25.94 3.75 -23.79
N ASN A 104 26.82 2.93 -24.35
CA ASN A 104 28.25 2.85 -23.96
C ASN A 104 28.44 2.63 -22.44
N GLN A 105 27.43 2.08 -21.76
CA GLN A 105 27.47 1.72 -20.35
C GLN A 105 27.63 0.22 -20.21
N THR A 106 28.38 -0.22 -19.20
CA THR A 106 28.39 -1.64 -18.83
C THR A 106 27.06 -2.01 -18.19
N ARG A 107 26.72 -3.30 -18.26
CA ARG A 107 25.49 -3.82 -17.66
C ARG A 107 25.42 -3.58 -16.15
N GLU A 108 26.57 -3.53 -15.48
CA GLU A 108 26.70 -3.17 -14.06
C GLU A 108 26.40 -1.70 -13.79
N GLN A 109 26.85 -0.78 -14.64
CA GLN A 109 26.53 0.65 -14.53
C GLN A 109 25.03 0.91 -14.73
N VAL A 110 24.41 0.23 -15.68
CA VAL A 110 22.95 0.28 -15.89
C VAL A 110 22.22 -0.30 -14.67
N GLY A 111 22.70 -1.44 -14.15
CA GLY A 111 22.17 -2.04 -12.93
C GLY A 111 22.27 -1.13 -11.70
N SER A 112 23.39 -0.44 -11.54
CA SER A 112 23.60 0.56 -10.49
C SER A 112 22.61 1.72 -10.59
N THR A 113 22.42 2.26 -11.80
CA THR A 113 21.46 3.34 -12.06
C THR A 113 20.02 2.90 -11.73
N LEU A 114 19.64 1.69 -12.16
CA LEU A 114 18.34 1.11 -11.82
C LEU A 114 18.19 0.88 -10.32
N GLY A 115 19.24 0.44 -9.63
CA GLY A 115 19.25 0.28 -8.17
C GLY A 115 18.96 1.59 -7.44
N ILE A 116 19.59 2.69 -7.87
CA ILE A 116 19.33 4.03 -7.31
C ILE A 116 17.87 4.44 -7.56
N ILE A 117 17.33 4.18 -8.75
CA ILE A 117 15.92 4.46 -9.06
C ILE A 117 15.00 3.65 -8.15
N CYS A 118 15.28 2.36 -7.95
CA CYS A 118 14.54 1.50 -7.02
C CYS A 118 14.57 2.05 -5.60
N ASP A 119 15.72 2.50 -5.11
CA ASP A 119 15.86 3.08 -3.76
C ASP A 119 15.01 4.33 -3.59
N VAL A 120 15.09 5.26 -4.54
CA VAL A 120 14.31 6.50 -4.52
C VAL A 120 12.81 6.18 -4.52
N VAL A 121 12.36 5.29 -5.41
CA VAL A 121 10.95 4.89 -5.49
C VAL A 121 10.49 4.19 -4.21
N ALA A 122 11.32 3.32 -3.63
CA ALA A 122 11.02 2.61 -2.38
C ALA A 122 10.93 3.56 -1.17
N VAL A 123 11.76 4.60 -1.11
CA VAL A 123 11.68 5.65 -0.09
C VAL A 123 10.42 6.49 -0.29
N CYS A 124 10.13 6.93 -1.52
CA CYS A 124 8.93 7.71 -1.83
C CYS A 124 7.63 6.96 -1.52
N LEU A 125 7.59 5.65 -1.78
CA LEU A 125 6.43 4.79 -1.48
C LEU A 125 6.06 4.81 0.01
N TYR A 126 7.05 4.96 0.90
CA TYR A 126 6.84 5.03 2.35
C TYR A 126 6.38 6.40 2.85
N GLY A 127 6.20 7.39 1.97
CA GLY A 127 5.62 8.69 2.31
C GLY A 127 4.22 8.59 2.93
N ALA A 128 3.37 7.69 2.44
CA ALA A 128 2.01 7.52 2.97
C ALA A 128 1.98 6.98 4.44
N PRO A 129 2.77 5.95 4.81
CA PRO A 129 2.98 5.60 6.21
C PRO A 129 3.53 6.76 7.07
N MET A 130 4.46 7.56 6.53
CA MET A 130 5.02 8.71 7.26
C MET A 130 3.97 9.79 7.52
N GLU A 131 3.08 10.08 6.58
CA GLU A 131 1.95 11.00 6.77
C GLU A 131 1.06 10.57 7.95
N LYS A 132 0.74 9.27 8.02
CA LYS A 132 -0.03 8.71 9.15
C LYS A 132 0.70 8.91 10.48
N LEU A 133 2.02 8.80 10.50
CA LEU A 133 2.83 9.02 11.70
C LEU A 133 2.70 10.46 12.22
N PHE A 134 2.71 11.45 11.31
CA PHE A 134 2.47 12.85 11.68
C PHE A 134 1.08 13.06 12.28
N HIS A 135 0.05 12.37 11.76
CA HIS A 135 -1.28 12.41 12.34
C HIS A 135 -1.33 11.81 13.75
N VAL A 136 -0.65 10.68 13.99
CA VAL A 136 -0.56 10.07 15.32
C VAL A 136 0.09 11.03 16.32
N LEU A 137 1.18 11.70 15.93
CA LEU A 137 1.85 12.71 16.78
C LEU A 137 0.96 13.93 17.03
N LYS A 138 0.27 14.43 16.00
CA LYS A 138 -0.60 15.62 16.07
C LYS A 138 -1.83 15.37 16.95
N TYR A 139 -2.46 14.21 16.78
CA TYR A 139 -3.70 13.86 17.48
C TYR A 139 -3.46 13.02 18.74
N LYS A 140 -2.20 12.68 19.05
CA LYS A 140 -1.82 11.84 20.21
C LYS A 140 -2.64 10.55 20.34
N SER A 141 -3.04 9.96 19.21
CA SER A 141 -3.91 8.79 19.15
C SER A 141 -3.30 7.74 18.22
N ALA A 142 -3.17 6.52 18.71
CA ALA A 142 -2.59 5.39 17.98
C ALA A 142 -3.61 4.59 17.16
N VAL A 143 -4.87 5.04 17.06
CA VAL A 143 -5.98 4.29 16.44
C VAL A 143 -5.73 3.96 14.96
N PHE A 144 -4.97 4.79 14.26
CA PHE A 144 -4.67 4.59 12.84
C PHE A 144 -3.53 3.57 12.58
N ILE A 145 -2.89 3.06 13.63
CA ILE A 145 -1.77 2.11 13.52
C ILE A 145 -2.29 0.68 13.65
N ASN A 146 -2.18 -0.11 12.58
CA ASN A 146 -2.37 -1.55 12.65
C ASN A 146 -1.05 -2.22 13.08
N VAL A 147 -0.94 -2.58 14.36
CA VAL A 147 0.28 -3.16 14.95
C VAL A 147 0.72 -4.47 14.27
N HIS A 148 -0.22 -5.31 13.86
CA HIS A 148 0.09 -6.57 13.16
C HIS A 148 0.77 -6.31 11.82
N MET A 149 0.30 -5.29 11.09
CA MET A 149 0.88 -4.90 9.80
C MET A 149 2.28 -4.27 9.96
N VAL A 150 2.52 -3.51 11.04
CA VAL A 150 3.85 -2.95 11.35
C VAL A 150 4.84 -4.07 11.71
N ILE A 151 4.44 -5.04 12.54
CA ILE A 151 5.29 -6.19 12.89
C ILE A 151 5.62 -7.02 11.64
N ALA A 152 4.62 -7.33 10.80
CA ALA A 152 4.84 -8.03 9.54
C ALA A 152 5.77 -7.25 8.58
N GLY A 153 5.64 -5.92 8.56
CA GLY A 153 6.53 -5.02 7.82
C GLY A 153 7.97 -5.09 8.33
N LEU A 154 8.18 -5.02 9.64
CA LEU A 154 9.52 -5.15 10.26
C LEU A 154 10.17 -6.49 9.91
N SER A 155 9.45 -7.61 10.07
CA SER A 155 9.97 -8.93 9.70
C SER A 155 10.38 -8.99 8.23
N ASN A 156 9.54 -8.47 7.33
CA ASN A 156 9.84 -8.39 5.90
C ASN A 156 11.13 -7.58 5.62
N ASN A 157 11.27 -6.41 6.23
CA ASN A 157 12.44 -5.55 6.00
C ASN A 157 13.72 -6.21 6.55
N VAL A 158 13.66 -6.88 7.70
CA VAL A 158 14.78 -7.67 8.25
C VAL A 158 15.18 -8.78 7.30
N THR A 159 14.23 -9.53 6.74
CA THR A 159 14.52 -10.57 5.73
C THR A 159 15.23 -9.99 4.52
N TRP A 160 14.80 -8.84 4.00
CA TRP A 160 15.45 -8.19 2.88
C TRP A 160 16.84 -7.65 3.19
N ILE A 161 17.08 -7.12 4.40
CA ILE A 161 18.43 -6.71 4.83
C ILE A 161 19.36 -7.91 4.91
N VAL A 162 18.92 -9.01 5.55
CA VAL A 162 19.72 -10.24 5.62
C VAL A 162 20.06 -10.73 4.21
N TYR A 163 19.07 -10.73 3.30
CA TYR A 163 19.29 -11.07 1.91
C TYR A 163 20.27 -10.13 1.20
N GLY A 164 20.15 -8.82 1.42
CA GLY A 164 21.06 -7.81 0.88
C GLY A 164 22.49 -8.00 1.37
N ILE A 165 22.70 -8.34 2.65
CA ILE A 165 24.02 -8.65 3.21
C ILE A 165 24.60 -9.92 2.56
N VAL A 166 23.80 -10.98 2.44
CA VAL A 166 24.26 -12.24 1.82
C VAL A 166 24.62 -12.08 0.34
N THR A 167 24.02 -11.10 -0.35
CA THR A 167 24.25 -10.84 -1.78
C THR A 167 25.15 -9.63 -2.05
N ASP A 168 25.76 -9.06 -1.00
CA ASP A 168 26.55 -7.81 -1.05
C ASP A 168 25.84 -6.69 -1.84
N ASN A 169 24.51 -6.63 -1.72
CA ASN A 169 23.67 -5.74 -2.50
C ASN A 169 23.21 -4.53 -1.67
N TRP A 170 23.98 -3.46 -1.76
CA TRP A 170 23.71 -2.21 -1.02
C TRP A 170 22.36 -1.57 -1.37
N TYR A 171 21.90 -1.70 -2.62
CA TYR A 171 20.60 -1.17 -3.06
C TYR A 171 19.42 -1.88 -2.38
N ILE A 172 19.60 -3.11 -1.90
CA ILE A 172 18.55 -3.76 -1.10
C ILE A 172 18.65 -3.31 0.36
N ILE A 173 19.87 -3.20 0.89
CA ILE A 173 20.10 -2.85 2.29
C ILE A 173 19.60 -1.43 2.59
N SER A 174 19.98 -0.45 1.76
CA SER A 174 19.76 0.98 2.01
C SER A 174 18.29 1.35 2.27
N PRO A 175 17.32 1.07 1.36
CA PRO A 175 15.93 1.44 1.58
C PRO A 175 15.30 0.65 2.74
N ASN A 176 15.68 -0.62 2.93
CA ASN A 176 15.11 -1.45 4.00
C ASN A 176 15.59 -0.99 5.39
N MET A 177 16.83 -0.49 5.52
CA MET A 177 17.29 0.15 6.77
C MET A 177 16.43 1.37 7.11
N PHE A 178 16.18 2.23 6.13
CA PHE A 178 15.28 3.38 6.31
C PHE A 178 13.87 2.93 6.74
N HIS A 179 13.32 1.90 6.10
CA HIS A 179 12.01 1.36 6.47
C HIS A 179 11.97 0.76 7.87
N ILE A 180 13.04 0.12 8.34
CA ILE A 180 13.13 -0.35 9.72
C ILE A 180 13.07 0.82 10.69
N THR A 181 13.80 1.90 10.44
CA THR A 181 13.75 3.11 11.29
C THR A 181 12.33 3.65 11.38
N VAL A 182 11.64 3.84 10.25
CA VAL A 182 10.26 4.37 10.23
C VAL A 182 9.27 3.43 10.93
N ASN A 183 9.35 2.12 10.68
CA ASN A 183 8.46 1.14 11.33
C ASN A 183 8.74 1.03 12.83
N SER A 184 10.00 1.14 13.25
CA SER A 184 10.37 1.13 14.68
C SER A 184 9.85 2.38 15.39
N SER A 185 9.99 3.56 14.79
CA SER A 185 9.39 4.80 15.30
C SER A 185 7.86 4.67 15.42
N THR A 186 7.22 4.03 14.43
CA THR A 186 5.77 3.76 14.46
C THR A 186 5.38 2.85 15.62
N LEU A 187 6.15 1.80 15.88
CA LEU A 187 5.90 0.90 17.00
C LEU A 187 6.09 1.59 18.36
N VAL A 188 7.13 2.42 18.51
CA VAL A 188 7.36 3.21 19.73
C VAL A 188 6.20 4.18 19.98
N LEU A 189 5.71 4.85 18.93
CA LEU A 189 4.57 5.77 19.05
C LEU A 189 3.28 5.04 19.41
N TYR A 190 3.07 3.82 18.89
CA TYR A 190 1.95 2.96 19.28
C TYR A 190 2.01 2.57 20.78
N LEU A 191 3.20 2.31 21.33
CA LEU A 191 3.36 1.99 22.75
C LEU A 191 3.21 3.23 23.66
N ALA A 192 3.64 4.40 23.19
CA ALA A 192 3.61 5.65 23.95
C ALA A 192 2.21 6.30 23.99
N PHE A 193 1.42 6.15 22.92
CA PHE A 193 0.07 6.70 22.83
C PHE A 193 -0.98 5.64 23.08
N ASN A 194 -1.91 5.90 24.01
CA ASN A 194 -2.97 4.96 24.31
C ASN A 194 -3.95 4.88 23.13
N PRO A 195 -4.17 3.68 22.53
CA PRO A 195 -5.08 3.50 21.40
C PRO A 195 -6.55 3.73 21.77
N LYS A 196 -6.89 3.92 23.05
CA LYS A 196 -8.27 4.10 23.54
C LYS A 196 -8.61 5.53 24.00
N THR A 197 -7.64 6.43 24.16
CA THR A 197 -7.93 7.83 24.55
C THR A 197 -8.05 8.68 23.30
N HIS A 198 -9.28 9.02 22.93
CA HIS A 198 -9.58 9.71 21.69
C HIS A 198 -9.85 11.21 21.88
N PRO A 199 -9.25 12.09 21.07
CA PRO A 199 -9.62 13.51 21.00
C PRO A 199 -10.45 13.87 19.76
N LEU A 200 -10.74 12.95 18.83
CA LEU A 200 -11.55 13.24 17.64
C LEU A 200 -13.03 12.91 17.88
N PRO A 201 -13.98 13.71 17.33
CA PRO A 201 -15.42 13.48 17.46
C PRO A 201 -15.84 12.13 16.86
N ASP A 202 -16.90 11.52 17.42
CA ASP A 202 -17.44 10.21 17.01
C ASP A 202 -17.80 10.10 15.50
N SER A 203 -17.99 11.24 14.81
CA SER A 203 -18.26 11.31 13.37
C SER A 203 -17.06 10.97 12.47
N TYR A 204 -15.83 11.09 12.97
CA TYR A 204 -14.63 10.73 12.20
C TYR A 204 -14.58 9.21 12.00
N PHE A 205 -14.97 8.48 13.04
CA PHE A 205 -15.05 7.03 13.02
C PHE A 205 -16.18 6.50 12.15
N THR A 206 -17.29 7.21 11.97
CA THR A 206 -18.32 6.71 11.04
C THR A 206 -17.79 6.62 9.59
N THR A 207 -16.75 7.39 9.26
CA THR A 207 -16.13 7.39 7.93
C THR A 207 -14.91 6.45 7.85
N THR A 208 -14.13 6.31 8.93
CA THR A 208 -12.97 5.42 8.98
C THR A 208 -13.24 4.03 9.54
N ASP A 209 -14.23 3.81 10.41
CA ASP A 209 -14.65 2.46 10.85
C ASP A 209 -15.30 1.72 9.70
N ASP A 210 -16.07 2.39 8.86
CA ASP A 210 -16.50 1.75 7.61
C ASP A 210 -15.29 1.36 6.77
N ALA A 211 -14.19 2.13 6.75
CA ALA A 211 -12.97 1.83 6.00
C ALA A 211 -12.06 0.75 6.65
N VAL A 212 -11.98 0.71 7.98
CA VAL A 212 -11.02 -0.09 8.77
C VAL A 212 -11.67 -1.32 9.42
N ILE A 213 -12.93 -1.26 9.89
CA ILE A 213 -13.68 -2.42 10.41
C ILE A 213 -14.03 -3.41 9.31
N SER A 214 -14.06 -2.98 8.04
CA SER A 214 -14.17 -3.93 6.92
C SER A 214 -12.92 -4.81 6.71
N ILE A 215 -11.81 -4.57 7.44
CA ILE A 215 -10.56 -5.36 7.37
C ILE A 215 -10.54 -6.50 8.41
N GLU A 216 -11.47 -6.55 9.37
CA GLU A 216 -11.61 -7.67 10.28
C GLU A 216 -12.92 -8.42 9.97
N ILE A 217 -12.79 -9.60 9.38
CA ILE A 217 -13.90 -10.51 9.11
C ILE A 217 -14.55 -10.85 10.45
N THR A 218 -15.73 -10.27 10.72
CA THR A 218 -16.69 -10.92 11.62
C THR A 218 -17.17 -12.19 10.93
N PRO A 219 -16.88 -13.40 11.47
CA PRO A 219 -17.57 -14.60 11.05
C PRO A 219 -19.00 -14.52 11.61
N LYS A 220 -19.99 -14.89 10.79
CA LYS A 220 -21.38 -15.05 11.23
C LYS A 220 -21.45 -15.90 12.50
N ALA A 221 -21.85 -15.31 13.61
CA ALA A 221 -22.51 -16.00 14.71
C ALA A 221 -23.96 -15.51 14.76
N SER A 222 -24.89 -16.44 14.55
CA SER A 222 -26.32 -16.27 14.72
C SER A 222 -26.68 -15.67 16.07
N PHE A 223 -27.48 -14.60 16.08
CA PHE A 223 -28.29 -14.27 17.26
C PHE A 223 -29.74 -14.06 16.85
N ASN A 224 -30.51 -15.12 17.07
CA ASN A 224 -31.96 -15.08 17.17
C ASN A 224 -32.34 -14.16 18.34
N ARG A 225 -33.14 -13.12 18.11
CA ARG A 225 -33.92 -12.51 19.19
C ARG A 225 -35.28 -12.02 18.68
N LYS A 226 -36.30 -12.84 18.95
CA LYS A 226 -37.69 -12.40 19.12
C LYS A 226 -37.70 -11.14 19.99
N THR A 227 -38.33 -10.08 19.51
CA THR A 227 -38.97 -9.09 20.39
C THR A 227 -40.33 -8.73 19.80
N SER A 228 -41.37 -9.34 20.39
CA SER A 228 -42.67 -8.69 20.54
C SER A 228 -42.47 -7.39 21.30
N GLY A 229 -43.21 -6.35 20.91
CA GLY A 229 -43.18 -5.07 21.59
C GLY A 229 -43.87 -4.02 20.76
N ASP A 230 -45.20 -4.01 20.85
CA ASP A 230 -46.10 -2.99 20.30
C ASP A 230 -45.66 -1.57 20.64
N LEU A 231 -45.50 -0.73 19.62
CA LEU A 231 -45.67 0.71 19.72
C LEU A 231 -46.43 1.20 18.47
N PRO A 232 -47.61 1.84 18.62
CA PRO A 232 -48.40 2.29 17.48
C PRO A 232 -47.80 3.56 16.88
N SER A 233 -47.66 3.56 15.55
CA SER A 233 -47.23 4.72 14.76
C SER A 233 -48.38 5.73 14.66
N PRO A 234 -48.20 7.02 15.01
CA PRO A 234 -49.25 8.03 14.86
C PRO A 234 -49.48 8.35 13.38
N ALA A 235 -50.74 8.23 12.97
CA ALA A 235 -51.24 8.58 11.65
C ALA A 235 -51.01 10.06 11.31
N TYR A 236 -50.49 10.31 10.12
CA TYR A 236 -50.55 11.63 9.49
C TYR A 236 -52.01 11.91 9.08
N GLN A 237 -52.69 12.76 9.83
CA GLN A 237 -53.98 13.34 9.45
C GLN A 237 -53.68 14.56 8.57
N ALA A 238 -53.96 14.44 7.27
CA ALA A 238 -54.09 15.61 6.41
C ALA A 238 -55.37 16.37 6.80
N MET A 239 -55.28 17.69 6.89
CA MET A 239 -56.40 18.59 7.16
C MET A 239 -56.29 19.84 6.25
N PRO A 240 -57.44 20.50 6.02
CA PRO A 240 -58.02 20.77 4.69
C PRO A 240 -57.60 22.08 4.01
#